data_AF-A0A497TLI9-F1
#
_entry.id   AF-A0A497TLI9-F1
#
_cell.length_a   1.000
_cell.length_b   1.000
_cell.length_c   1.000
_cell.angle_alpha   90.00
_cell.angle_beta   90.00
_cell.angle_gamma   90.00
#
_symmetry.space_group_name_H-M   'P 1'
#
loop_
_entity.id
_entity.type
_entity.pdbx_description
1 polymer ?
#
loop_
_entity_poly.entity_id
_entity_poly.type
_entity_poly.pdbx_seq_one_letter_code
_entity_poly.pdbx_strand_id
1 'polypeptide(L)'
;MQFDLSFEAGLLEQFPKFRDVLGASVYGCGRPFKHVAADLDMSASKLSRMLADNPNDKINFPADRVDELVESTGDQRPVLWLVERFLVDSGIAQKQALAQLAVMMPQIEGLLKAAAR
;
A
#
# COMPACT_ATOMS: atom_id res chain seq x y z
N MET A 1 10.20 -17.05 -23.56
CA MET A 1 10.05 -16.73 -22.12
C MET A 1 9.41 -15.36 -22.03
N GLN A 2 8.22 -15.26 -21.47
CA GLN A 2 7.53 -14.00 -21.24
C GLN A 2 7.89 -13.56 -19.81
N PHE A 3 8.61 -12.45 -19.69
CA PHE A 3 8.91 -11.85 -18.39
C PHE A 3 7.79 -10.87 -18.08
N ASP A 4 7.04 -11.16 -17.01
CA ASP A 4 6.02 -10.28 -16.47
C ASP A 4 6.71 -9.25 -15.58
N LEU A 5 6.92 -8.04 -16.11
CA LEU A 5 7.49 -6.92 -15.37
C LEU A 5 6.37 -6.27 -14.56
N SER A 6 6.13 -6.77 -13.35
CA SER A 6 5.23 -6.10 -12.40
C SER A 6 5.97 -4.90 -11.79
N PHE A 7 5.71 -3.71 -12.31
CA PHE A 7 5.98 -2.47 -11.59
C PHE A 7 4.80 -2.26 -10.63
N GLU A 8 4.92 -2.76 -9.40
CA GLU A 8 3.93 -2.40 -8.39
C GLU A 8 4.07 -0.90 -8.11
N ALA A 9 2.98 -0.17 -8.33
CA ALA A 9 2.88 1.25 -8.05
C ALA A 9 3.28 1.53 -6.58
N GLY A 10 3.85 2.70 -6.28
CA GLY A 10 4.20 3.04 -4.88
C GLY A 10 2.97 2.99 -3.96
N LEU A 11 3.15 2.85 -2.63
CA LEU A 11 1.99 2.75 -1.73
C LEU A 11 1.10 3.99 -1.81
N LEU A 12 1.68 5.17 -2.08
CA LEU A 12 0.92 6.41 -2.25
C LEU A 12 0.11 6.47 -3.54
N GLU A 13 0.52 5.73 -4.57
CA GLU A 13 -0.20 5.61 -5.84
C GLU A 13 -1.32 4.58 -5.73
N GLN A 14 -1.05 3.44 -5.08
CA GLN A 14 -2.05 2.41 -4.81
C GLN A 14 -3.13 2.89 -3.84
N PHE A 15 -2.75 3.68 -2.84
CA PHE A 15 -3.62 4.16 -1.77
C PHE A 15 -3.50 5.68 -1.63
N PRO A 16 -4.25 6.47 -2.41
CA PRO A 16 -4.15 7.93 -2.37
C PRO A 16 -4.47 8.55 -1.00
N LYS A 17 -5.33 7.90 -0.21
CA LYS A 17 -5.65 8.31 1.17
C LYS A 17 -5.24 7.22 2.16
N PHE A 18 -4.87 7.64 3.37
CA PHE A 18 -4.50 6.71 4.44
C PHE A 18 -5.62 5.71 4.79
N ARG A 19 -6.89 6.13 4.74
CA ARG A 19 -8.04 5.23 4.93
C ARG A 19 -8.05 4.09 3.91
N ASP A 20 -7.60 4.32 2.69
CA ASP A 20 -7.64 3.32 1.63
C ASP A 20 -6.67 2.16 1.95
N VAL A 21 -5.49 2.46 2.52
CA VAL A 21 -4.56 1.42 3.00
C VAL A 21 -5.07 0.71 4.27
N LEU A 22 -5.76 1.42 5.17
CA LEU A 22 -6.43 0.78 6.32
C LEU A 22 -7.51 -0.21 5.87
N GLY A 23 -8.32 0.18 4.89
CA GLY A 23 -9.33 -0.69 4.28
C GLY A 23 -8.68 -1.91 3.61
N ALA A 24 -7.66 -1.69 2.79
CA ALA A 24 -6.93 -2.77 2.13
C ALA A 24 -6.25 -3.72 3.11
N SER A 25 -5.81 -3.22 4.26
CA SER A 25 -5.25 -4.02 5.34
C SER A 25 -6.30 -4.93 5.96
N VAL A 26 -7.45 -4.38 6.35
CA VAL A 26 -8.54 -5.15 6.97
C VAL A 26 -9.13 -6.18 6.00
N TYR A 27 -9.43 -5.78 4.76
CA TYR A 27 -10.03 -6.68 3.77
C TYR A 27 -9.03 -7.68 3.16
N GLY A 28 -7.73 -7.37 3.18
CA GLY A 28 -6.66 -8.17 2.56
C GLY A 28 -5.89 -9.09 3.50
N CYS A 29 -6.08 -9.01 4.82
CA CYS A 29 -5.29 -9.77 5.81
C CYS A 29 -5.60 -11.29 5.88
N GLY A 30 -6.56 -11.78 5.09
CA GLY A 30 -6.97 -13.20 5.08
C GLY A 30 -7.75 -13.64 6.32
N ARG A 31 -7.92 -12.79 7.34
CA ARG A 31 -8.76 -13.05 8.51
C ARG A 31 -10.22 -12.68 8.22
N PRO A 32 -11.20 -13.37 8.82
CA PRO A 32 -12.59 -12.93 8.75
C PRO A 32 -12.76 -11.52 9.31
N PHE A 33 -13.40 -10.62 8.56
CA PHE A 33 -13.60 -9.22 8.95
C PHE A 33 -14.17 -9.05 10.37
N LYS A 34 -15.11 -9.91 10.77
CA LYS A 34 -15.71 -9.91 12.11
C LYS A 34 -14.70 -10.19 13.24
N HIS A 35 -13.61 -10.92 12.97
CA HIS A 35 -12.57 -11.18 13.97
C HIS A 35 -11.68 -9.95 14.13
N VAL A 36 -11.31 -9.29 13.02
CA VAL A 36 -10.58 -8.01 13.08
C VAL A 36 -11.38 -6.95 13.85
N ALA A 37 -12.69 -6.85 13.59
CA ALA A 37 -13.56 -5.95 14.34
C ALA A 37 -13.63 -6.29 15.84
N ALA A 38 -13.66 -7.58 16.18
CA ALA A 38 -13.69 -8.03 17.56
C ALA A 38 -12.39 -7.73 18.32
N ASP A 39 -11.23 -7.91 17.68
CA ASP A 39 -9.93 -7.55 18.25
C ASP A 39 -9.84 -6.04 18.53
N LEU A 40 -10.51 -5.23 17.70
CA LEU A 40 -10.63 -3.78 17.86
C LEU A 40 -11.76 -3.34 18.80
N ASP A 41 -12.35 -4.26 19.57
CA ASP A 41 -13.47 -3.99 20.50
C ASP A 41 -14.61 -3.19 19.84
N MET A 42 -14.99 -3.58 18.62
CA MET A 42 -16.07 -2.94 17.88
C MET A 42 -16.88 -3.91 17.03
N SER A 43 -18.10 -3.49 16.67
CA SER A 43 -18.93 -4.28 15.76
C SER A 43 -18.40 -4.19 14.32
N ALA A 44 -18.62 -5.25 13.54
CA ALA A 44 -18.26 -5.27 12.12
C ALA A 44 -18.92 -4.11 11.35
N SER A 45 -20.19 -3.80 11.64
CA SER A 45 -20.87 -2.66 11.00
C SER A 45 -20.23 -1.31 11.35
N LYS A 46 -19.75 -1.13 12.58
CA LYS A 46 -19.05 0.09 12.99
C LYS A 46 -17.72 0.24 12.26
N LEU A 47 -16.91 -0.83 12.23
CA LEU A 47 -15.64 -0.83 11.51
C LEU A 47 -15.83 -0.58 10.00
N SER A 48 -16.83 -1.24 9.39
CA SER A 48 -17.12 -1.06 7.96
C SER A 48 -17.52 0.38 7.64
N ARG A 49 -18.34 1.01 8.48
CA ARG A 49 -18.70 2.43 8.34
C ARG A 49 -17.48 3.35 8.47
N MET A 50 -16.58 3.07 9.40
CA MET A 50 -15.33 3.84 9.61
C MET A 50 -14.35 3.76 8.43
N LEU A 51 -14.34 2.64 7.71
CA LEU A 51 -13.46 2.40 6.56
C LEU A 51 -14.06 2.87 5.23
N ALA A 52 -15.36 3.17 5.19
CA ALA A 52 -16.05 3.60 3.98
C ALA A 52 -15.78 5.09 3.65
N ASP A 53 -15.74 5.43 2.36
CA ASP A 53 -15.74 6.83 1.91
C ASP A 53 -17.17 7.34 1.75
N ASN A 54 -17.89 7.54 2.86
CA ASN A 54 -19.26 8.02 2.83
C ASN A 54 -19.32 9.55 3.08
N PRO A 55 -19.64 10.38 2.08
CA PRO A 55 -19.72 11.84 2.26
C PRO A 55 -20.85 12.26 3.20
N ASN A 56 -21.88 11.43 3.37
CA ASN A 56 -23.04 11.68 4.23
C ASN A 56 -22.85 11.14 5.67
N ASP A 57 -21.80 10.35 5.92
CA ASP A 57 -21.52 9.72 7.21
C ASP A 57 -20.03 9.83 7.52
N LYS A 58 -19.61 10.95 8.14
CA LYS A 58 -18.20 11.33 8.36
C LYS A 58 -17.55 10.63 9.55
N ILE A 59 -17.89 9.37 9.79
CA ILE A 59 -17.27 8.58 10.86
C ILE A 59 -15.92 8.09 10.34
N ASN A 60 -14.84 8.53 10.97
CA ASN A 60 -13.48 8.11 10.64
C ASN A 60 -12.97 7.05 11.62
N PHE A 61 -12.00 6.25 11.16
CA PHE A 61 -11.25 5.37 12.05
C PHE A 61 -10.37 6.21 13.02
N PRO A 62 -10.38 5.92 14.33
CA PRO A 62 -9.60 6.68 15.31
C PRO A 62 -8.09 6.49 15.10
N ALA A 63 -7.31 7.57 15.17
CA ALA A 63 -5.87 7.54 14.91
C ALA A 63 -5.09 6.78 16.01
N ASP A 64 -5.58 6.83 17.24
CA ASP A 64 -5.06 6.13 18.43
C ASP A 64 -5.31 4.63 18.43
N ARG A 65 -6.00 4.09 17.41
CA ARG A 65 -6.32 2.66 17.27
C ARG A 65 -5.63 2.02 16.05
N VAL A 66 -4.76 2.76 15.37
CA VAL A 66 -4.09 2.31 14.14
C VAL A 66 -3.08 1.22 14.42
N ASP A 67 -2.36 1.32 15.52
CA ASP A 67 -1.46 0.28 16.04
C ASP A 67 -2.20 -1.04 16.28
N GLU A 68 -3.33 -1.01 16.98
CA GLU A 68 -4.15 -2.20 17.21
C GLU A 68 -4.66 -2.82 15.90
N LEU A 69 -4.99 -1.98 14.90
CA LEU A 69 -5.41 -2.46 13.58
C LEU A 69 -4.25 -3.18 12.88
N VAL A 70 -3.04 -2.61 12.92
CA VAL A 70 -1.83 -3.21 12.34
C VAL A 70 -1.47 -4.52 13.05
N GLU A 71 -1.57 -4.57 14.38
CA GLU A 71 -1.35 -5.80 15.15
C GLU A 71 -2.39 -6.88 14.80
N SER A 72 -3.66 -6.49 14.69
CA SER A 72 -4.76 -7.40 14.34
C SER A 72 -4.63 -7.94 12.91
N THR A 73 -4.32 -7.10 11.93
CA THR A 73 -4.20 -7.53 10.53
C THR A 73 -2.85 -8.17 10.23
N GLY A 74 -1.82 -7.89 11.04
CA GLY A 74 -0.42 -8.27 10.78
C GLY A 74 0.18 -7.54 9.57
N ASP A 75 -0.50 -6.53 9.05
CA ASP A 75 -0.13 -5.86 7.82
C ASP A 75 0.47 -4.48 8.09
N GLN A 76 1.74 -4.33 7.72
CA GLN A 76 2.55 -3.15 7.98
C GLN A 76 2.38 -2.04 6.94
N ARG A 77 1.60 -2.26 5.87
CA ARG A 77 1.38 -1.26 4.82
C ARG A 77 0.89 0.10 5.36
N PRO A 78 0.01 0.21 6.38
CA PRO A 78 -0.34 1.51 6.95
C PRO A 78 0.87 2.27 7.51
N VAL A 79 1.78 1.59 8.21
CA VAL A 79 2.99 2.23 8.74
C VAL A 79 3.91 2.64 7.60
N LEU A 80 4.15 1.75 6.64
CA LEU A 80 4.99 2.02 5.47
C LEU A 80 4.44 3.18 4.62
N TRP A 81 3.12 3.31 4.52
CA TRP A 81 2.47 4.42 3.84
C TRP A 81 2.84 5.77 4.48
N LEU A 82 2.85 5.86 5.82
CA LEU A 82 3.25 7.08 6.53
C LEU A 82 4.74 7.39 6.33
N VAL A 83 5.58 6.35 6.33
CA VAL A 83 7.02 6.48 6.05
C VAL A 83 7.22 7.00 4.62
N GLU A 84 6.55 6.40 3.63
CA GLU A 84 6.63 6.83 2.22
C GLU A 84 6.12 8.26 2.05
N ARG A 85 5.04 8.63 2.75
CA ARG A 85 4.43 9.96 2.68
C ARG A 85 5.31 11.07 3.24
N PHE A 86 6.03 10.81 4.32
CA PHE A 86 6.65 11.87 5.13
C PHE A 86 8.16 11.74 5.35
N LEU A 87 8.73 10.54 5.20
CA LEU A 87 10.14 10.26 5.51
C LEU A 87 10.98 9.90 4.29
N VAL A 88 10.37 9.53 3.16
CA VAL A 88 11.12 9.30 1.92
C VAL A 88 11.50 10.66 1.32
N ASP A 89 12.79 10.99 1.45
CA ASP A 89 13.40 12.08 0.71
C ASP A 89 13.27 11.79 -0.78
N SER A 90 12.63 12.70 -1.54
CA SER A 90 12.44 12.57 -2.97
C SER A 90 13.76 12.37 -3.73
N GLY A 91 14.88 12.83 -3.17
CA GLY A 91 16.22 12.60 -3.69
C GLY A 91 16.69 11.14 -3.58
N ILE A 92 16.21 10.36 -2.62
CA ILE A 92 16.58 8.94 -2.45
C ILE A 92 15.77 8.06 -3.41
N ALA A 93 14.46 8.31 -3.53
CA ALA A 93 13.61 7.57 -4.46
C ALA A 93 14.05 7.76 -5.93
N GLN A 94 14.37 8.99 -6.33
CA GLN A 94 14.91 9.28 -7.67
C GLN A 94 16.24 8.58 -7.91
N LYS A 95 17.14 8.56 -6.92
CA LYS A 95 18.43 7.86 -7.01
C LYS A 95 18.28 6.34 -7.13
N GLN A 96 17.34 5.75 -6.40
CA GLN A 96 17.03 4.32 -6.49
C GLN A 96 16.44 3.96 -7.86
N ALA A 97 15.51 4.77 -8.37
CA ALA A 97 14.94 4.60 -9.70
C ALA A 97 16.02 4.71 -10.80
N LEU A 98 16.90 5.71 -10.71
CA LEU A 98 18.04 5.86 -11.62
C LEU A 98 19.03 4.68 -11.53
N ALA A 99 19.27 4.17 -10.33
CA ALA A 99 20.14 3.01 -10.13
C ALA A 99 19.55 1.73 -10.74
N GLN A 100 18.25 1.48 -10.59
CA GLN A 100 17.58 0.36 -11.23
C GLN A 100 17.58 0.49 -12.76
N LEU A 101 17.31 1.70 -13.29
CA LEU A 101 17.43 1.99 -14.72
C LEU A 101 18.84 1.68 -15.25
N ALA A 102 19.88 2.09 -14.53
CA ALA A 102 21.26 1.81 -14.90
C ALA A 102 21.57 0.30 -14.94
N VAL A 103 21.00 -0.49 -14.04
CA VAL A 103 21.13 -1.96 -14.05
C VAL A 103 20.43 -2.59 -15.26
N MET A 104 19.31 -2.01 -15.69
CA MET A 104 18.51 -2.51 -16.82
C MET A 104 19.02 -2.07 -18.19
N MET A 105 19.80 -0.99 -18.27
CA MET A 105 20.32 -0.45 -19.54
C MET A 105 21.00 -1.49 -20.45
N PRO A 106 21.89 -2.38 -19.95
CA PRO A 106 22.52 -3.40 -20.79
C PRO A 106 21.51 -4.39 -21.40
N GLN A 107 20.43 -4.69 -20.69
CA GLN A 107 19.37 -5.59 -21.17
C GLN A 107 18.55 -4.92 -22.27
N ILE A 108 18.20 -3.64 -22.08
CA ILE A 108 17.49 -2.82 -23.08
C ILE A 108 18.33 -2.68 -24.36
N GLU A 109 19.62 -2.39 -24.23
CA GLU A 109 20.55 -2.31 -25.36
C GLU A 109 20.67 -3.64 -26.12
N GLY A 110 20.72 -4.76 -25.40
CA GLY A 110 20.74 -6.09 -25.99
C GLY A 110 19.49 -6.39 -26.82
N LEU A 111 18.31 -6.00 -26.30
CA LEU A 111 17.03 -6.16 -26.99
C LEU A 111 16.91 -5.25 -28.22
N LEU A 112 17.35 -3.99 -28.12
CA LEU A 112 17.37 -3.07 -29.27
C LEU A 112 18.24 -3.60 -30.41
N LYS A 113 19.42 -4.15 -30.08
CA LYS A 113 20.31 -4.78 -31.08
C LYS A 113 19.70 -6.04 -31.71
N ALA A 114 18.91 -6.79 -30.95
CA ALA A 114 18.22 -7.99 -31.45
C ALA A 114 17.02 -7.62 -32.36
N ALA A 115 16.31 -6.55 -32.04
CA ALA A 115 15.15 -6.06 -32.82
C ALA A 115 15.54 -5.31 -34.09
N ALA A 116 16.76 -4.77 -34.17
CA ALA A 116 17.30 -4.08 -35.35
C ALA A 116 17.89 -5.02 -36.42
N ARG A 117 17.70 -6.34 -36.29
CA ARG A 117 18.11 -7.35 -37.28
C ARG A 117 16.94 -7.81 -38.15
#